data_AF-A0A7Y3GVA8-F1
#
_entry.id   AF-A0A7Y3GVA8-F1
#
_cell.length_a   1.000
_cell.length_b   1.000
_cell.length_c   1.000
_cell.angle_alpha   90.00
_cell.angle_beta   90.00
_cell.angle_gamma   90.00
#
_symmetry.space_group_name_H-M   'P 1'
#
loop_
_entity.id
_entity.type
_entity.pdbx_description
1 polymer ?
#
loop_
_entity_poly.entity_id
_entity_poly.type
_entity_poly.pdbx_seq_one_letter_code
_entity_poly.pdbx_strand_id
1 'polypeptide(L)'
;MLVSTLAGFIGPAHANAPNTLSEAERAAGWRLLFDGHSFSGWRNHGAESGAIEGWVIEDGALRMTRDTTFVGLLWNAIKPYGRATVDLMTRETFERFELSVDWKLSPGGNSGIFYLLPAGDPPWQKRGLEMQVLDDAGHADGKIETHRNGDLYDLIASSSQPVHPVDEWNTARIVVDGD
;
A
#
# COMPACT_ATOMS: atom_id res chain seq x y z
N MET A 1 9.91 2.22 -15.72
CA MET A 1 8.49 1.98 -16.04
C MET A 1 7.65 2.73 -15.02
N LEU A 2 6.86 3.74 -15.41
CA LEU A 2 6.06 4.52 -14.44
C LEU A 2 4.73 3.79 -14.18
N VAL A 3 4.30 3.73 -12.92
CA VAL A 3 3.27 2.82 -12.40
C VAL A 3 2.38 3.59 -11.40
N SER A 4 1.10 3.80 -11.68
CA SER A 4 0.20 4.54 -10.77
C SER A 4 -0.92 3.64 -10.26
N THR A 5 -1.26 3.78 -8.99
CA THR A 5 -2.43 3.26 -8.29
C THR A 5 -3.15 4.44 -7.64
N LEU A 6 -3.88 5.21 -8.44
CA LEU A 6 -4.71 6.32 -7.94
C LEU A 6 -5.98 5.79 -7.29
N ALA A 7 -6.19 6.10 -6.02
CA ALA A 7 -7.42 5.81 -5.29
C ALA A 7 -7.89 7.08 -4.53
N GLY A 8 -8.75 7.88 -5.16
CA GLY A 8 -9.70 8.79 -4.50
C GLY A 8 -9.32 10.27 -4.33
N PHE A 9 -10.01 11.16 -5.07
CA PHE A 9 -9.97 12.65 -5.00
C PHE A 9 -10.53 13.21 -3.66
N ILE A 10 -10.18 14.41 -3.16
CA ILE A 10 -10.32 15.77 -3.74
C ILE A 10 -9.26 16.77 -3.18
N GLY A 11 -8.50 17.40 -4.08
CA GLY A 11 -7.69 18.62 -3.89
C GLY A 11 -7.37 19.25 -5.25
N PRO A 12 -7.23 20.59 -5.38
CA PRO A 12 -7.44 21.29 -6.65
C PRO A 12 -6.21 21.19 -7.56
N ALA A 13 -6.15 20.13 -8.38
CA ALA A 13 -5.60 20.13 -9.75
C ALA A 13 -5.51 18.73 -10.37
N HIS A 14 -6.52 17.86 -10.27
CA HIS A 14 -6.67 16.79 -11.27
C HIS A 14 -8.16 16.60 -11.59
N ALA A 15 -8.50 16.55 -12.88
CA ALA A 15 -9.88 16.58 -13.38
C ALA A 15 -10.39 15.21 -13.83
N ASN A 16 -9.81 14.12 -13.31
CA ASN A 16 -10.12 12.76 -13.76
C ASN A 16 -10.81 11.95 -12.66
N ALA A 17 -11.60 10.96 -13.05
CA ALA A 17 -12.18 10.02 -12.09
C ALA A 17 -11.07 9.18 -11.41
N PRO A 18 -11.25 8.70 -10.16
CA PRO A 18 -10.34 7.74 -9.54
C PRO A 18 -10.08 6.52 -10.44
N ASN A 19 -8.90 5.91 -10.32
CA ASN A 19 -8.49 4.76 -11.14
C ASN A 19 -8.59 5.01 -12.66
N THR A 20 -8.32 6.25 -13.11
CA THR A 20 -8.20 6.58 -14.54
C THR A 20 -6.95 7.42 -14.76
N LEU A 21 -6.32 7.26 -15.93
CA LEU A 21 -5.19 8.09 -16.32
C LEU A 21 -5.68 9.34 -17.04
N SER A 22 -5.00 10.45 -16.82
CA SER A 22 -5.04 11.63 -17.67
C SER A 22 -4.39 11.36 -19.03
N GLU A 23 -4.61 12.26 -19.99
CA GLU A 23 -3.86 12.25 -21.24
C GLU A 23 -2.36 12.46 -21.03
N ALA A 24 -1.98 13.32 -20.08
CA ALA A 24 -0.59 13.59 -19.74
C ALA A 24 0.10 12.35 -19.13
N GLU A 25 -0.57 11.65 -18.22
CA GLU A 25 -0.06 10.41 -17.62
C GLU A 25 0.12 9.32 -18.68
N ARG A 26 -0.88 9.15 -19.56
CA ARG A 26 -0.74 8.23 -20.70
C ARG A 26 0.44 8.61 -21.60
N ALA A 27 0.59 9.88 -21.93
CA ALA A 27 1.69 10.38 -22.77
C ALA A 27 3.07 10.21 -22.10
N ALA A 28 3.14 10.31 -20.78
CA ALA A 28 4.34 10.06 -19.99
C ALA A 28 4.62 8.56 -19.76
N GLY A 29 3.74 7.66 -20.20
CA GLY A 29 3.93 6.21 -20.12
C GLY A 29 3.51 5.59 -18.79
N TRP A 30 2.67 6.27 -18.00
CA TRP A 30 2.04 5.69 -16.83
C TRP A 30 1.03 4.61 -17.23
N ARG A 31 0.88 3.63 -16.36
CA ARG A 31 -0.18 2.63 -16.42
C ARG A 31 -0.84 2.46 -15.05
N LEU A 32 -2.08 1.99 -15.06
CA LEU A 32 -2.77 1.58 -13.83
C LEU A 32 -2.30 0.18 -13.41
N LEU A 33 -2.03 -0.02 -12.12
CA LEU A 33 -1.99 -1.39 -11.54
C LEU A 33 -3.34 -1.82 -10.96
N PHE A 34 -4.24 -0.87 -10.73
CA PHE A 34 -5.57 -1.13 -10.21
C PHE A 34 -6.60 -0.38 -11.04
N ASP A 35 -7.63 -1.11 -11.45
CA ASP A 35 -8.70 -0.65 -12.32
C ASP A 35 -9.93 -0.14 -11.53
N GLY A 36 -9.85 -0.14 -10.20
CA GLY A 36 -10.94 0.23 -9.31
C GLY A 36 -11.94 -0.88 -8.99
N HIS A 37 -11.86 -2.05 -9.62
CA HIS A 37 -12.94 -3.05 -9.52
C HIS A 37 -12.51 -4.52 -9.59
N SER A 38 -11.25 -4.82 -9.88
CA SER A 38 -10.74 -6.19 -9.90
C SER A 38 -9.36 -6.35 -9.23
N PHE A 39 -9.11 -7.57 -8.74
CA PHE A 39 -7.79 -8.00 -8.27
C PHE A 39 -6.93 -8.61 -9.40
N SER A 40 -7.23 -8.30 -10.67
CA SER A 40 -6.58 -8.94 -11.82
C SER A 40 -5.05 -8.81 -11.79
N GLY A 41 -4.53 -7.64 -11.40
CA GLY A 41 -3.10 -7.37 -11.22
C GLY A 41 -2.49 -7.86 -9.91
N TRP A 42 -3.28 -8.47 -9.01
CA TRP A 42 -2.92 -8.69 -7.61
C TRP A 42 -3.03 -10.14 -7.16
N ARG A 43 -2.25 -10.50 -6.14
CA ARG A 43 -2.29 -11.76 -5.41
C ARG A 43 -1.91 -11.51 -3.95
N ASN A 44 -2.28 -12.40 -3.04
CA ASN A 44 -1.64 -12.43 -1.72
C ASN A 44 -0.17 -12.86 -1.85
N HIS A 45 0.70 -12.21 -1.09
CA HIS A 45 2.11 -12.59 -1.01
C HIS A 45 2.26 -14.00 -0.39
N GLY A 46 3.13 -14.83 -0.96
CA GLY A 46 3.32 -16.23 -0.55
C GLY A 46 2.12 -17.16 -0.72
N ALA A 47 1.06 -16.75 -1.44
CA ALA A 47 -0.10 -17.60 -1.68
C ALA A 47 0.10 -18.52 -2.90
N GLU A 48 -0.21 -19.81 -2.71
CA GLU A 48 -0.31 -20.81 -3.79
C GLU A 48 -1.66 -20.72 -4.55
N SER A 49 -2.67 -20.10 -3.93
CA SER A 49 -4.04 -19.95 -4.46
C SER A 49 -4.26 -18.60 -5.14
N GLY A 50 -5.19 -18.56 -6.09
CA GLY A 50 -5.61 -17.33 -6.77
C GLY A 50 -6.68 -16.51 -6.04
N ALA A 51 -7.27 -17.02 -4.95
CA ALA A 51 -8.26 -16.28 -4.15
C ALA A 51 -7.57 -15.23 -3.27
N ILE A 52 -8.13 -14.02 -3.22
CA ILE A 52 -7.64 -12.94 -2.36
C ILE A 52 -8.25 -13.05 -0.96
N GLU A 53 -7.41 -13.12 0.05
CA GLU A 53 -7.77 -13.07 1.47
C GLU A 53 -7.30 -11.76 2.11
N GLY A 54 -8.07 -11.26 3.07
CA GLY A 54 -7.70 -10.06 3.83
C GLY A 54 -7.96 -8.73 3.12
N TRP A 55 -8.52 -8.75 1.92
CA TRP A 55 -8.81 -7.55 1.14
C TRP A 55 -10.18 -7.64 0.48
N VAL A 56 -10.82 -6.48 0.35
CA VAL A 56 -12.03 -6.26 -0.45
C VAL A 56 -11.80 -5.05 -1.35
N ILE A 57 -12.62 -4.94 -2.40
CA ILE A 57 -12.73 -3.71 -3.18
C ILE A 57 -13.98 -2.99 -2.72
N GLU A 58 -13.81 -1.77 -2.22
CA GLU A 58 -14.88 -0.92 -1.70
C GLU A 58 -14.64 0.51 -2.20
N ASP A 59 -15.67 1.13 -2.77
CA ASP A 59 -15.63 2.51 -3.31
C ASP A 59 -14.46 2.79 -4.27
N GLY A 60 -14.10 1.80 -5.08
CA GLY A 60 -12.99 1.93 -6.02
C GLY A 60 -11.61 1.92 -5.37
N ALA A 61 -11.48 1.39 -4.16
CA ALA A 61 -10.23 1.25 -3.42
C ALA A 61 -10.02 -0.19 -2.94
N LEU A 62 -8.75 -0.61 -2.85
CA LEU A 62 -8.35 -1.84 -2.19
C LEU A 62 -8.35 -1.59 -0.68
N ARG A 63 -9.22 -2.29 0.08
CA ARG A 63 -9.35 -2.12 1.52
C ARG A 63 -8.99 -3.39 2.26
N MET A 64 -8.04 -3.31 3.18
CA MET A 64 -7.70 -4.41 4.07
C MET A 64 -8.86 -4.65 5.05
N THR A 65 -9.27 -5.91 5.21
CA THR A 65 -10.40 -6.31 6.08
C THR A 65 -9.98 -6.59 7.52
N ARG A 66 -8.68 -6.48 7.82
CA ARG A 66 -8.14 -6.75 9.15
C ARG A 66 -8.52 -5.62 10.09
N ASP A 67 -9.48 -5.91 10.96
CA ASP A 67 -9.87 -5.02 12.04
C ASP A 67 -8.87 -5.13 13.20
N THR A 68 -8.21 -4.03 13.52
CA THR A 68 -7.20 -3.92 14.60
C THR A 68 -7.79 -3.38 15.91
N THR A 69 -9.10 -3.12 15.99
CA THR A 69 -9.77 -2.84 17.25
C THR A 69 -9.67 -4.03 18.20
N PHE A 70 -9.89 -3.83 19.50
CA PHE A 70 -9.87 -4.94 20.47
C PHE A 70 -10.81 -6.10 20.08
N VAL A 71 -12.02 -5.79 19.61
CA VAL A 71 -12.98 -6.79 19.14
C VAL A 71 -12.51 -7.45 17.85
N GLY A 72 -11.97 -6.66 16.91
CA GLY A 72 -11.35 -7.16 15.69
C GLY A 72 -10.20 -8.13 15.96
N LEU A 73 -9.31 -7.80 16.90
CA LEU A 73 -8.20 -8.65 17.30
C LEU A 73 -8.67 -9.98 17.91
N LEU A 74 -9.70 -9.97 18.75
CA LEU A 74 -10.32 -11.19 19.26
C LEU A 74 -10.92 -12.04 18.13
N TRP A 75 -11.63 -11.40 17.19
CA TRP A 75 -12.21 -12.10 16.04
C TRP A 75 -11.14 -12.70 15.13
N ASN A 76 -10.07 -11.96 14.83
CA ASN A 76 -8.94 -12.42 14.04
C ASN A 76 -8.20 -13.59 14.70
N ALA A 77 -8.21 -13.69 16.04
CA ALA A 77 -7.66 -14.84 16.75
C ALA A 77 -8.53 -16.10 16.62
N ILE A 78 -9.86 -15.93 16.56
CA ILE A 78 -10.83 -17.04 16.41
C ILE A 78 -10.95 -17.49 14.95
N LYS A 79 -10.87 -16.55 14.02
CA LYS A 79 -10.94 -16.79 12.58
C LYS A 79 -9.71 -16.18 11.90
N PRO A 80 -8.53 -16.80 12.06
CA PRO A 80 -7.33 -16.31 11.42
C PRO A 80 -7.48 -16.36 9.89
N TYR A 81 -6.79 -15.45 9.21
CA TYR A 81 -6.53 -15.60 7.78
C TYR A 81 -5.82 -16.94 7.51
N GLY A 82 -5.97 -17.46 6.29
CA GLY A 82 -5.39 -18.73 5.88
C GLY A 82 -3.86 -18.73 5.91
N ARG A 83 -3.24 -19.78 5.36
CA ARG A 83 -1.76 -19.89 5.32
C ARG A 83 -1.08 -18.79 4.50
N ALA A 84 -1.81 -18.11 3.62
CA ALA A 84 -1.29 -17.01 2.81
C ALA A 84 -1.01 -15.77 3.67
N THR A 85 0.04 -15.02 3.33
CA THR A 85 0.25 -13.71 3.98
C THR A 85 -0.81 -12.74 3.48
N VAL A 86 -1.37 -11.92 4.38
CA VAL A 86 -2.42 -10.95 4.01
C VAL A 86 -1.87 -9.75 3.26
N ASP A 87 -0.57 -9.65 3.04
CA ASP A 87 0.02 -8.60 2.23
C ASP A 87 -0.39 -8.79 0.76
N LEU A 88 -0.82 -7.70 0.11
CA LEU A 88 -1.23 -7.72 -1.29
C LEU A 88 -0.04 -7.36 -2.18
N MET A 89 0.21 -8.17 -3.19
CA MET A 89 1.38 -8.06 -4.06
C MET A 89 0.94 -8.01 -5.53
N THR A 90 1.64 -7.22 -6.33
CA THR A 90 1.49 -7.26 -7.79
C THR A 90 1.87 -8.63 -8.32
N ARG A 91 1.20 -9.06 -9.40
CA ARG A 91 1.60 -10.27 -10.14
C ARG A 91 2.87 -10.07 -10.95
N GLU A 92 3.07 -8.84 -11.42
CA GLU A 92 4.25 -8.42 -12.16
C GLU A 92 5.35 -7.96 -11.21
N THR A 93 6.60 -8.09 -11.65
CA THR A 93 7.80 -7.61 -10.95
C THR A 93 8.34 -6.36 -11.63
N PHE A 94 8.85 -5.42 -10.84
CA PHE A 94 9.46 -4.19 -11.32
C PHE A 94 10.86 -4.02 -10.76
N GLU A 95 11.78 -3.55 -11.60
CA GLU A 95 13.15 -3.19 -11.20
C GLU A 95 13.26 -1.67 -11.09
N ARG A 96 13.15 -0.97 -12.23
CA ARG A 96 13.13 0.50 -12.31
C ARG A 96 11.73 1.03 -12.51
N PHE A 97 11.22 1.77 -11.54
CA PHE A 97 9.88 2.29 -11.60
C PHE A 97 9.68 3.60 -10.83
N GLU A 98 8.60 4.28 -11.19
CA GLU A 98 8.03 5.34 -10.37
C GLU A 98 6.63 4.89 -9.99
N LEU A 99 6.36 4.76 -8.69
CA LEU A 99 5.06 4.42 -8.15
C LEU A 99 4.37 5.69 -7.67
N SER A 100 3.12 5.91 -8.03
CA SER A 100 2.23 6.88 -7.37
C SER A 100 1.06 6.12 -6.77
N VAL A 101 0.79 6.28 -5.48
CA VAL A 101 -0.30 5.57 -4.81
C VAL A 101 -1.03 6.46 -3.82
N ASP A 102 -2.35 6.49 -3.89
CA ASP A 102 -3.15 7.09 -2.85
C ASP A 102 -3.47 6.07 -1.76
N TRP A 103 -3.38 6.49 -0.51
CA TRP A 103 -3.65 5.66 0.64
C TRP A 103 -4.40 6.43 1.71
N LYS A 104 -5.17 5.71 2.52
CA LYS A 104 -5.91 6.23 3.66
C LYS A 104 -5.82 5.22 4.80
N LEU A 105 -5.70 5.72 6.02
CA LEU A 105 -5.48 4.91 7.20
C LEU A 105 -6.53 5.21 8.28
N SER A 106 -6.99 4.18 8.98
CA SER A 106 -7.86 4.33 10.14
C SER A 106 -7.07 4.76 11.39
N PRO A 107 -7.72 5.31 12.44
CA PRO A 107 -7.08 5.58 13.72
C PRO A 107 -6.32 4.37 14.28
N GLY A 108 -5.07 4.58 14.70
CA GLY A 108 -4.16 3.54 15.18
C GLY A 108 -3.74 2.52 14.13
N GLY A 109 -3.93 2.81 12.84
CA GLY A 109 -3.56 1.92 11.75
C GLY A 109 -2.04 1.78 11.59
N ASN A 110 -1.65 0.64 11.04
CA ASN A 110 -0.28 0.33 10.65
C ASN A 110 -0.30 -0.50 9.37
N SER A 111 0.36 -0.01 8.33
CA SER A 111 0.49 -0.62 7.01
C SER A 111 1.81 -0.17 6.39
N GLY A 112 2.07 -0.57 5.15
CA GLY A 112 3.29 -0.18 4.45
C GLY A 112 3.18 -0.41 2.95
N ILE A 113 3.95 0.38 2.19
CA ILE A 113 4.12 0.17 0.76
C ILE A 113 5.47 -0.49 0.54
N PHE A 114 5.43 -1.79 0.23
CA PHE A 114 6.61 -2.60 0.00
C PHE A 114 7.07 -2.56 -1.45
N TYR A 115 8.38 -2.52 -1.65
CA TYR A 115 9.01 -2.55 -2.97
C TYR A 115 10.36 -3.28 -2.95
N LEU A 116 10.85 -3.66 -4.14
CA LEU A 116 12.10 -4.43 -4.29
C LEU A 116 12.13 -5.72 -3.45
N LEU A 117 11.01 -6.45 -3.43
CA LEU A 117 10.96 -7.77 -2.81
C LEU A 117 11.94 -8.71 -3.53
N PRO A 118 12.66 -9.59 -2.80
CA PRO A 118 13.54 -10.58 -3.42
C PRO A 118 12.78 -11.50 -4.38
N ALA A 119 13.45 -11.94 -5.45
CA ALA A 119 12.87 -12.91 -6.37
C ALA A 119 12.59 -14.26 -5.67
N GLY A 120 11.45 -14.88 -6.01
CA GLY A 120 10.96 -16.13 -5.42
C GLY A 120 9.85 -15.90 -4.39
N ASP A 121 9.39 -16.97 -3.74
CA ASP A 121 8.58 -16.86 -2.51
C ASP A 121 9.55 -16.93 -1.32
N PRO A 122 10.08 -15.79 -0.83
CA PRO A 122 10.90 -15.82 0.35
C PRO A 122 10.11 -16.34 1.54
N PRO A 123 10.77 -16.97 2.54
CA PRO A 123 10.16 -17.13 3.85
C PRO A 123 9.65 -15.77 4.34
N TRP A 124 8.53 -15.75 5.06
CA TRP A 124 7.76 -14.59 5.53
C TRP A 124 8.57 -13.42 6.14
N GLN A 125 9.85 -13.65 6.46
CA GLN A 125 10.78 -12.72 7.10
C GLN A 125 11.60 -11.87 6.12
N LYS A 126 11.71 -12.22 4.83
CA LYS A 126 12.48 -11.39 3.88
C LYS A 126 11.53 -10.46 3.12
N ARG A 127 11.20 -9.34 3.75
CA ARG A 127 10.45 -8.24 3.12
C ARG A 127 11.40 -7.39 2.27
N GLY A 128 10.87 -6.78 1.22
CA GLY A 128 11.59 -5.74 0.48
C GLY A 128 11.78 -4.48 1.32
N LEU A 129 12.13 -3.38 0.67
CA LEU A 129 12.09 -2.06 1.30
C LEU A 129 10.62 -1.65 1.55
N GLU A 130 10.40 -0.84 2.58
CA GLU A 130 9.07 -0.42 3.02
C GLU A 130 9.05 1.10 3.23
N MET A 131 8.17 1.78 2.50
CA MET A 131 7.73 3.11 2.91
C MET A 131 6.63 2.93 3.95
N GLN A 132 6.87 3.40 5.15
CA GLN A 132 5.97 3.21 6.27
C GLN A 132 4.66 4.00 6.08
N VAL A 133 3.53 3.36 6.41
CA VAL A 133 2.20 3.99 6.45
C VAL A 133 1.60 3.80 7.84
N LEU A 134 1.77 4.81 8.68
CA LEU A 134 1.42 4.73 10.10
C LEU A 134 0.58 5.93 10.57
N ASP A 135 -0.29 5.68 11.54
CA ASP A 135 -0.81 6.72 12.43
C ASP A 135 0.23 6.96 13.54
N ASP A 136 1.13 7.91 13.30
CA ASP A 136 2.28 8.19 14.18
C ASP A 136 1.87 8.53 15.61
N ALA A 137 0.72 9.19 15.78
CA ALA A 137 0.22 9.61 17.09
C ALA A 137 -0.59 8.49 17.77
N GLY A 138 -1.33 7.70 17.00
CA GLY A 138 -2.24 6.67 17.51
C GLY A 138 -1.63 5.28 17.66
N HIS A 139 -0.53 4.97 16.97
CA HIS A 139 0.12 3.66 17.01
C HIS A 139 1.40 3.68 17.85
N ALA A 140 1.63 2.64 18.67
CA ALA A 140 2.76 2.59 19.60
C ALA A 140 4.13 2.63 18.89
N ASP A 141 4.17 2.18 17.64
CA ASP A 141 5.38 2.13 16.81
C ASP A 141 5.86 3.53 16.37
N GLY A 142 4.96 4.52 16.33
CA GLY A 142 5.30 5.92 16.00
C GLY A 142 6.20 6.60 17.05
N LYS A 143 6.47 5.93 18.17
CA LYS A 143 7.47 6.35 19.17
C LYS A 143 8.90 6.15 18.68
N ILE A 144 9.13 5.32 17.67
CA ILE A 144 10.43 5.07 17.06
C ILE A 144 10.54 5.97 15.83
N GLU A 145 11.59 6.79 15.77
CA GLU A 145 11.72 7.86 14.78
C GLU A 145 11.80 7.35 13.34
N THR A 146 12.34 6.15 13.12
CA THR A 146 12.47 5.49 11.79
C THR A 146 11.29 4.57 11.46
N HIS A 147 10.22 4.59 12.26
CA HIS A 147 9.02 3.78 12.08
C HIS A 147 7.79 4.65 11.81
N ARG A 148 7.97 5.93 11.49
CA ARG A 148 6.89 6.90 11.28
C ARG A 148 6.51 7.00 9.81
N ASN A 149 5.38 7.63 9.55
CA ASN A 149 4.83 7.77 8.21
C ASN A 149 5.83 8.40 7.23
N GLY A 150 6.01 7.75 6.09
CA GLY A 150 6.93 8.21 5.03
C GLY A 150 8.39 7.80 5.23
N ASP A 151 8.76 7.23 6.37
CA ASP A 151 10.11 6.71 6.59
C ASP A 151 10.39 5.50 5.70
N LEU A 152 11.69 5.29 5.42
CA LEU A 152 12.15 3.97 5.05
C LEU A 152 12.27 3.15 6.34
N TYR A 153 11.28 2.29 6.58
CA TYR A 153 11.07 1.63 7.86
C TYR A 153 12.36 1.00 8.42
N ASP A 154 12.68 1.33 9.68
CA ASP A 154 13.86 0.87 10.45
C ASP A 154 15.23 1.34 9.90
N LEU A 155 15.26 2.10 8.79
CA LEU A 155 16.51 2.47 8.11
C LEU A 155 16.74 3.98 8.04
N ILE A 156 15.80 4.75 7.49
CA ILE A 156 15.99 6.18 7.21
C ILE A 156 14.72 6.94 7.55
N ALA A 157 14.82 7.87 8.49
CA ALA A 157 13.73 8.80 8.81
C ALA A 157 13.52 9.80 7.67
N SER A 158 12.26 10.08 7.36
CA SER A 158 11.89 11.10 6.39
C SER A 158 12.31 12.49 6.88
N SER A 159 12.73 13.35 5.96
CA SER A 159 13.09 14.74 6.26
C SER A 159 11.86 15.63 6.53
N SER A 160 10.66 15.13 6.23
CA SER A 160 9.39 15.81 6.48
C SER A 160 8.25 14.80 6.64
N GLN A 161 7.20 15.17 7.37
CA GLN A 161 6.02 14.33 7.58
C GLN A 161 4.75 15.11 7.17
N PRO A 162 4.57 15.40 5.87
CA PRO A 162 3.40 16.14 5.38
C PRO A 162 2.17 15.23 5.27
N VAL A 163 1.88 14.47 6.34
CA VAL A 163 0.80 13.49 6.36
C VAL A 163 -0.52 14.14 6.78
N HIS A 164 -1.58 13.86 6.03
CA HIS A 164 -2.94 14.22 6.42
C HIS A 164 -3.40 13.36 7.62
N PRO A 165 -4.36 13.86 8.43
CA PRO A 165 -4.96 13.07 9.51
C PRO A 165 -5.50 11.71 9.05
N VAL A 166 -5.68 10.81 10.01
CA VAL A 166 -6.40 9.55 9.77
C VAL A 166 -7.78 9.81 9.17
N ASP A 167 -8.26 8.86 8.37
CA ASP A 167 -9.46 8.95 7.53
C ASP A 167 -9.41 9.97 6.37
N GLU A 168 -8.27 10.64 6.14
CA GLU A 168 -8.00 11.44 4.94
C GLU A 168 -7.07 10.72 3.96
N TRP A 169 -7.23 11.02 2.67
CA TRP A 169 -6.38 10.48 1.61
C TRP A 169 -5.04 11.21 1.57
N ASN A 170 -3.98 10.44 1.41
CA ASN A 170 -2.61 10.87 1.18
C ASN A 170 -2.11 10.27 -0.13
N THR A 171 -1.13 10.91 -0.77
CA THR A 171 -0.46 10.35 -1.95
C THR A 171 1.01 10.10 -1.64
N ALA A 172 1.48 8.87 -1.90
CA ALA A 172 2.89 8.51 -1.88
C ALA A 172 3.45 8.44 -3.30
N ARG A 173 4.68 8.90 -3.48
CA ARG A 173 5.46 8.75 -4.71
C ARG A 173 6.80 8.08 -4.40
N ILE A 174 7.03 6.90 -4.96
CA ILE A 174 8.27 6.13 -4.77
C ILE A 174 8.99 6.03 -6.11
N VAL A 175 10.20 6.57 -6.20
CA VAL A 175 11.04 6.49 -7.40
C VAL A 175 12.20 5.54 -7.12
N VAL A 176 12.29 4.48 -7.91
CA VAL A 176 13.44 3.57 -7.95
C VAL A 176 14.11 3.75 -9.30
N ASP A 177 15.21 4.51 -9.27
CA ASP A 177 16.06 4.81 -10.42
C ASP A 177 17.50 4.42 -10.05
N GLY A 178 17.92 3.23 -10.49
CA GLY A 178 19.21 2.63 -10.13
C GLY A 178 19.29 1.15 -10.49
N ASP A 179 20.47 0.56 -10.32
CA ASP A 179 20.75 -0.89 -10.41
C ASP A 179 20.69 -1.54 -9.02
#